data_AF-A0A2A2K323-F1
#
_entry.id   AF-A0A2A2K323-F1
#
_cell.length_a   1.000
_cell.length_b   1.000
_cell.length_c   1.000
_cell.angle_alpha   90.00
_cell.angle_beta   90.00
_cell.angle_gamma   90.00
#
_symmetry.space_group_name_H-M   'P 1'
#
loop_
_entity.id
_entity.type
_entity.pdbx_description
1 polymer ?
#
loop_
_entity_poly.entity_id
_entity_poly.type
_entity_poly.pdbx_seq_one_letter_code
_entity_poly.pdbx_strand_id
1 'polypeptide(L)'
;MAMSGSPDFQQDSGGTLRFSGDLLLRTIGTLPERLDGVAGPVSRIDLSDVGRIDTVGAWVIHRFAARHDAEIDGLDEGGRYLLDHVVAADQPVALPQRPSNAFVRLLGEMGDAVVITFRTLRWRSSG
;
A
#
# COMPACT_ATOMS: atom_id res chain seq x y z
N MET A 1 -19.05 -6.97 -7.79
CA MET A 1 -19.71 -6.20 -6.71
C MET A 1 -18.65 -5.94 -5.66
N ALA A 2 -18.06 -4.74 -5.66
CA ALA A 2 -16.98 -4.42 -4.74
C ALA A 2 -17.45 -4.61 -3.29
N MET A 3 -16.71 -5.39 -2.52
CA MET A 3 -16.97 -5.60 -1.10
C MET A 3 -16.42 -4.40 -0.34
N SER A 4 -17.26 -3.44 0.03
CA SER A 4 -16.85 -2.37 0.97
C SER A 4 -16.49 -3.00 2.31
N GLY A 5 -15.20 -3.05 2.64
CA GLY A 5 -14.70 -3.74 3.82
C GLY A 5 -13.22 -3.47 4.08
N SER A 6 -12.72 -3.99 5.21
CA SER A 6 -11.29 -3.95 5.52
C SER A 6 -10.50 -4.64 4.39
N PRO A 7 -9.37 -4.07 3.96
CA PRO A 7 -8.58 -4.63 2.90
C PRO A 7 -8.00 -5.98 3.31
N ASP A 8 -8.08 -6.93 2.39
CA ASP A 8 -7.58 -8.27 2.56
C ASP A 8 -6.88 -8.75 1.28
N PHE A 9 -6.11 -9.82 1.38
CA PHE A 9 -5.46 -10.43 0.25
C PHE A 9 -5.37 -11.95 0.37
N GLN A 10 -5.34 -12.61 -0.78
CA GLN A 10 -5.12 -14.05 -0.90
C GLN A 10 -4.04 -14.31 -1.93
N GLN A 11 -3.13 -15.25 -1.64
CA GLN A 11 -2.11 -15.71 -2.57
C GLN A 11 -2.56 -17.02 -3.20
N ASP A 12 -2.55 -17.09 -4.53
CA ASP A 12 -2.79 -18.35 -5.24
C ASP A 12 -1.49 -19.17 -5.41
N SER A 13 -1.62 -20.39 -5.93
CA SER A 13 -0.48 -21.25 -6.22
C SER A 13 0.36 -20.78 -7.42
N GLY A 14 -0.13 -19.82 -8.19
CA GLY A 14 0.50 -19.26 -9.40
C GLY A 14 1.31 -17.99 -9.15
N GLY A 15 1.42 -17.52 -7.92
CA GLY A 15 2.16 -16.30 -7.58
C GLY A 15 1.35 -15.01 -7.77
N THR A 16 0.03 -15.10 -7.89
CA THR A 16 -0.86 -13.93 -7.89
C THR A 16 -1.30 -13.62 -6.47
N LEU A 17 -1.16 -12.35 -6.08
CA LEU A 17 -1.73 -11.81 -4.86
C LEU A 17 -2.98 -10.99 -5.20
N ARG A 18 -4.16 -11.54 -4.89
CA ARG A 18 -5.44 -10.87 -5.15
C ARG A 18 -5.87 -10.06 -3.94
N PHE A 19 -6.11 -8.78 -4.15
CA PHE A 19 -6.59 -7.85 -3.14
C PHE A 19 -8.10 -7.65 -3.25
N SER A 20 -8.72 -7.43 -2.10
CA SER A 20 -10.14 -7.09 -2.00
C SER A 20 -10.35 -6.04 -0.92
N GLY A 21 -11.50 -5.37 -0.96
CA GLY A 21 -11.83 -4.32 0.00
C GLY A 21 -11.39 -2.93 -0.43
N ASP A 22 -11.40 -2.00 0.52
CA ASP A 22 -10.99 -0.62 0.29
C ASP A 22 -9.53 -0.41 0.72
N LEU A 23 -8.67 0.02 -0.22
CA LEU A 23 -7.28 0.40 0.03
C LEU A 23 -7.19 1.89 0.35
N LEU A 24 -7.74 2.27 1.50
CA LEU A 24 -7.84 3.64 1.94
C LEU A 24 -7.10 3.80 3.26
N LEU A 25 -6.50 4.95 3.53
CA LEU A 25 -5.79 5.23 4.78
C LEU A 25 -6.63 4.88 6.03
N ARG A 26 -7.95 5.13 5.99
CA ARG A 26 -8.87 4.82 7.10
C ARG A 26 -9.10 3.32 7.32
N THR A 27 -8.89 2.49 6.30
CA THR A 27 -9.15 1.04 6.31
C THR A 27 -7.86 0.21 6.23
N ILE A 28 -6.73 0.80 5.81
CA ILE A 28 -5.46 0.11 5.54
C ILE A 28 -4.97 -0.75 6.71
N GLY A 29 -5.28 -0.34 7.95
CA GLY A 29 -5.11 -1.15 9.15
C GLY A 29 -3.72 -1.79 9.24
N THR A 30 -3.70 -3.11 9.39
CA THR A 30 -2.47 -3.92 9.50
C THR A 30 -1.99 -4.52 8.16
N LEU A 31 -2.54 -4.06 7.03
CA LEU A 31 -2.17 -4.58 5.72
C LEU A 31 -0.67 -4.49 5.44
N PRO A 32 0.05 -3.37 5.71
CA PRO A 32 1.48 -3.29 5.45
C PRO A 32 2.29 -4.35 6.20
N GLU A 33 1.99 -4.57 7.49
CA GLU A 33 2.67 -5.57 8.31
C GLU A 33 2.40 -6.99 7.82
N ARG A 34 1.18 -7.25 7.35
CA ARG A 34 0.79 -8.54 6.76
C ARG A 34 1.50 -8.80 5.43
N LEU A 35 1.68 -7.76 4.59
CA LEU A 35 2.42 -7.84 3.33
C LEU A 35 3.92 -8.10 3.55
N ASP A 36 4.52 -7.55 4.60
CA ASP A 36 5.91 -7.84 4.97
C ASP A 36 6.12 -9.31 5.38
N GLY A 37 5.05 -10.01 5.79
CA GLY A 37 5.06 -11.44 6.09
C GLY A 37 4.81 -12.37 4.90
N VAL A 38 4.54 -11.83 3.70
CA VAL A 38 4.30 -12.65 2.50
C VAL A 38 5.61 -13.31 2.06
N ALA A 39 5.61 -14.65 2.04
CA ALA A 39 6.75 -15.46 1.64
C ALA A 39 6.52 -16.08 0.25
N GLY A 40 7.61 -16.30 -0.47
CA GLY A 40 7.57 -16.89 -1.81
C GLY A 40 7.44 -15.87 -2.95
N PRO A 41 7.51 -16.34 -4.20
CA PRO A 41 7.43 -15.46 -5.36
C PRO A 41 6.02 -14.87 -5.49
N VAL A 42 5.97 -13.58 -5.80
CA VAL A 42 4.76 -12.88 -6.23
C VAL A 42 5.09 -12.23 -7.57
N SER A 43 4.44 -12.66 -8.63
CA SER A 43 4.66 -12.13 -9.98
C SER A 43 3.53 -11.20 -10.43
N ARG A 44 2.36 -11.26 -9.78
CA ARG A 44 1.20 -10.45 -10.13
C ARG A 44 0.42 -10.01 -8.90
N ILE A 45 -0.08 -8.78 -8.95
CA ILE A 45 -1.00 -8.18 -7.99
C ILE A 45 -2.31 -7.87 -8.72
N ASP A 46 -3.38 -8.50 -8.28
CA ASP A 46 -4.71 -8.35 -8.87
C ASP A 46 -5.58 -7.47 -7.96
N LEU A 47 -5.92 -6.27 -8.42
CA LEU A 47 -6.74 -5.30 -7.69
C LEU A 47 -8.20 -5.28 -8.19
N SER A 48 -8.64 -6.26 -8.99
CA SER A 48 -9.98 -6.25 -9.61
C SER A 48 -11.14 -6.28 -8.60
N ASP A 49 -10.88 -6.78 -7.38
CA ASP A 49 -11.86 -6.82 -6.28
C ASP A 49 -11.68 -5.66 -5.28
N VAL A 50 -10.80 -4.70 -5.58
CA VAL A 50 -10.63 -3.47 -4.78
C VAL A 50 -11.72 -2.48 -5.15
N GLY A 51 -12.42 -1.96 -4.14
CA GLY A 51 -13.51 -0.99 -4.35
C GLY A 51 -13.00 0.43 -4.58
N ARG A 52 -12.18 0.93 -3.64
CA ARG A 52 -11.57 2.26 -3.72
C ARG A 52 -10.13 2.20 -3.27
N ILE A 53 -9.31 3.04 -3.90
CA ILE A 53 -7.90 3.22 -3.57
C ILE A 53 -7.60 4.72 -3.39
N ASP A 54 -6.78 5.04 -2.39
CA ASP A 54 -6.24 6.39 -2.20
C ASP A 54 -4.71 6.40 -2.35
N THR A 55 -4.09 7.57 -2.17
CA THR A 55 -2.65 7.76 -2.33
C THR A 55 -1.84 6.81 -1.42
N VAL A 56 -2.31 6.55 -0.21
CA VAL A 56 -1.62 5.66 0.74
C VAL A 56 -1.77 4.20 0.30
N GLY A 57 -2.98 3.80 -0.09
CA GLY A 57 -3.23 2.48 -0.65
C GLY A 57 -2.37 2.21 -1.90
N ALA A 58 -2.33 3.16 -2.82
CA ALA A 58 -1.51 3.08 -4.03
C ALA A 58 -0.02 2.98 -3.72
N TRP A 59 0.49 3.75 -2.75
CA TRP A 59 1.90 3.66 -2.35
C TRP A 59 2.26 2.32 -1.71
N VAL A 60 1.38 1.77 -0.86
CA VAL A 60 1.57 0.44 -0.26
C VAL A 60 1.66 -0.64 -1.34
N ILE A 61 0.73 -0.64 -2.31
CA ILE A 61 0.74 -1.60 -3.41
C ILE A 61 1.96 -1.42 -4.29
N HIS A 62 2.27 -0.18 -4.70
CA HIS A 62 3.42 0.12 -5.54
C HIS A 62 4.72 -0.40 -4.92
N ARG A 63 4.94 -0.11 -3.63
CA ARG A 63 6.16 -0.48 -2.93
C ARG A 63 6.27 -2.00 -2.73
N PHE A 64 5.15 -2.68 -2.50
CA PHE A 64 5.11 -4.13 -2.45
C PHE A 64 5.44 -4.74 -3.82
N ALA A 65 4.82 -4.24 -4.89
CA ALA A 65 5.09 -4.67 -6.26
C ALA A 65 6.57 -4.51 -6.62
N ALA A 66 7.16 -3.34 -6.33
CA ALA A 66 8.56 -3.05 -6.62
C ALA A 66 9.54 -3.97 -5.86
N ARG A 67 9.19 -4.39 -4.64
CA ARG A 67 10.00 -5.35 -3.86
C ARG A 67 10.01 -6.74 -4.48
N HIS A 68 8.90 -7.14 -5.09
CA HIS A 68 8.71 -8.47 -5.65
C HIS A 68 8.89 -8.54 -7.18
N ASP A 69 9.14 -7.39 -7.83
CA ASP A 69 9.13 -7.27 -9.30
C ASP A 69 7.81 -7.76 -9.91
N ALA A 70 6.70 -7.43 -9.25
CA ALA A 70 5.36 -7.91 -9.61
C ALA A 70 4.60 -6.92 -10.51
N GLU A 71 3.85 -7.45 -11.47
CA GLU A 71 2.91 -6.67 -12.30
C GLU A 71 1.66 -6.28 -11.50
N ILE A 72 1.12 -5.09 -11.72
CA ILE A 72 -0.13 -4.62 -11.06
C ILE A 72 -1.24 -4.49 -12.11
N ASP A 73 -2.34 -5.21 -11.91
CA ASP A 73 -3.52 -5.25 -12.79
C ASP A 73 -4.82 -5.00 -12.01
N GLY A 74 -5.94 -4.85 -12.72
CA GLY A 74 -7.28 -4.84 -12.13
C GLY A 74 -7.80 -3.49 -11.62
N LEU A 75 -7.01 -2.43 -11.77
CA LEU A 75 -7.48 -1.06 -11.50
C LEU A 75 -8.37 -0.54 -12.63
N ASP A 76 -9.35 0.27 -12.26
CA ASP A 76 -10.07 1.12 -13.21
C ASP A 76 -9.18 2.30 -13.66
N GLU A 77 -9.67 3.09 -14.62
CA GLU A 77 -8.90 4.23 -15.17
C GLU A 77 -8.49 5.23 -14.08
N GLY A 78 -9.38 5.53 -13.14
CA GLY A 78 -9.11 6.47 -12.06
C GLY A 78 -8.06 5.96 -11.07
N GLY A 79 -8.16 4.70 -10.65
CA GLY A 79 -7.18 4.04 -9.81
C GLY A 79 -5.83 3.89 -10.49
N ARG A 80 -5.82 3.57 -11.79
CA ARG A 80 -4.59 3.48 -12.60
C ARG A 80 -3.91 4.84 -12.70
N TYR A 81 -4.66 5.89 -13.00
CA TYR A 81 -4.14 7.26 -13.02
C TYR A 81 -3.52 7.66 -11.68
N LEU A 82 -4.21 7.41 -10.56
CA LEU A 82 -3.68 7.66 -9.22
C LEU A 82 -2.38 6.90 -8.96
N LEU A 83 -2.35 5.60 -9.29
CA LEU A 83 -1.16 4.76 -9.12
C LEU A 83 0.02 5.31 -9.90
N ASP A 84 -0.17 5.65 -11.19
CA ASP A 84 0.88 6.20 -12.04
C ASP A 84 1.42 7.53 -11.48
N HIS A 85 0.55 8.37 -10.91
CA HIS A 85 0.98 9.60 -10.22
C HIS A 85 1.81 9.33 -8.96
N VAL A 86 1.42 8.33 -8.16
CA VAL A 86 2.18 7.93 -6.97
C VAL A 86 3.54 7.36 -7.37
N VAL A 87 3.59 6.50 -8.39
CA VAL A 87 4.83 5.93 -8.93
C VAL A 87 5.76 7.04 -9.40
N ALA A 88 5.25 8.02 -10.14
CA ALA A 88 6.04 9.15 -10.62
C ALA A 88 6.63 9.99 -9.47
N ALA A 89 5.88 10.15 -8.36
CA ALA A 89 6.31 10.89 -7.19
C ALA A 89 7.31 10.12 -6.30
N ASP A 90 7.24 8.79 -6.26
CA ASP A 90 8.15 7.93 -5.47
C ASP A 90 9.51 7.69 -6.16
N GLN A 91 9.69 8.20 -7.40
CA GLN A 91 10.97 8.10 -8.11
C GLN A 91 12.08 8.80 -7.31
N PRO A 92 13.15 8.09 -6.93
CA PRO A 92 14.20 8.67 -6.10
C PRO A 92 14.94 9.76 -6.88
N VAL A 93 14.77 11.02 -6.45
CA VAL A 93 15.78 12.05 -6.71
C VAL A 93 17.09 11.53 -6.10
N ALA A 94 18.13 11.40 -6.93
CA ALA A 94 19.36 10.72 -6.58
C ALA A 94 20.03 11.30 -5.32
N LEU A 95 19.79 10.68 -4.17
CA LEU A 95 20.50 10.92 -2.92
C LEU A 95 21.17 9.61 -2.45
N PRO A 96 22.43 9.65 -1.97
CA PRO A 96 23.21 8.45 -1.66
C PRO A 96 22.55 7.55 -0.60
N GLN A 97 22.60 6.23 -0.83
CA GLN A 97 21.87 5.23 -0.06
C GLN A 97 22.63 4.80 1.21
N ARG A 98 21.95 4.80 2.36
CA ARG A 98 22.34 4.08 3.58
C ARG A 98 21.18 3.18 4.01
N PRO A 99 21.40 1.90 4.39
CA PRO A 99 20.31 0.97 4.65
C PRO A 99 19.66 1.28 6.00
N SER A 100 18.47 1.87 5.99
CA SER A 100 17.63 1.99 7.19
C SER A 100 16.15 2.09 6.84
N ASN A 101 15.38 1.12 7.33
CA ASN A 101 13.92 1.06 7.55
C ASN A 101 13.09 2.13 6.82
N ALA A 102 12.46 1.74 5.71
CA ALA A 102 11.64 2.59 4.85
C ALA A 102 10.45 3.28 5.54
N PHE A 103 10.06 2.84 6.74
CA PHE A 103 9.09 3.56 7.59
C PHE A 103 9.64 4.91 8.10
N VAL A 104 10.96 5.03 8.28
CA VAL A 104 11.65 6.25 8.71
C VAL A 104 11.76 7.27 7.57
N ARG A 105 11.80 6.80 6.31
CA ARG A 105 11.83 7.68 5.13
C ARG A 105 10.55 8.47 4.90
N LEU A 106 9.40 7.97 5.37
CA LEU A 106 8.14 8.73 5.32
C LEU A 106 8.15 9.94 6.28
N LEU A 107 9.07 9.96 7.26
CA LEU A 107 9.20 11.04 8.24
C LEU A 107 10.45 11.93 8.03
N GLY A 108 11.34 11.57 7.11
CA GLY A 108 12.72 12.06 7.11
C GLY A 108 13.06 13.26 6.23
N GLU A 109 12.32 13.53 5.16
CA GLU A 109 12.79 14.50 4.15
C GLU A 109 11.63 15.34 3.58
N MET A 110 11.35 16.48 4.22
CA MET A 110 10.53 17.60 3.70
C MET A 110 9.04 17.26 3.43
N GLY A 111 8.08 17.64 4.28
CA GLY A 111 7.71 19.05 4.39
C GLY A 111 7.15 19.62 3.08
N ASP A 112 6.02 19.12 2.56
CA ASP A 112 5.00 19.97 1.88
C ASP A 112 3.66 19.33 1.45
N ALA A 113 3.30 18.11 1.89
CA ALA A 113 1.90 17.68 1.78
C ALA A 113 1.46 16.83 2.96
N VAL A 114 0.52 17.38 3.71
CA VAL A 114 -0.11 16.82 4.91
C VAL A 114 -0.61 15.40 4.66
N VAL A 115 -0.03 14.41 5.35
CA VAL A 115 -0.77 13.23 5.80
C VAL A 115 -0.55 13.08 7.30
N ILE A 116 -1.00 14.09 8.04
CA ILE A 116 -1.36 13.92 9.45
C ILE A 116 -2.87 13.88 9.51
N THR A 117 -3.41 12.69 9.79
CA THR A 117 -4.41 12.56 10.84
C THR A 117 -4.17 11.22 11.54
N PHE A 118 -3.26 11.25 12.51
CA PHE A 118 -3.41 10.46 13.72
C PHE A 118 -4.68 10.96 14.42
N ARG A 119 -5.69 10.10 14.56
CA ARG A 119 -6.69 10.27 15.62
C ARG A 119 -6.65 9.05 16.53
N THR A 120 -5.84 9.21 17.58
CA THR A 120 -6.17 8.95 18.97
C THR A 120 -7.51 8.26 19.19
N LEU A 121 -7.49 7.01 19.66
CA LEU A 121 -8.35 6.48 20.73
C LEU A 121 -8.02 4.99 20.93
N ARG A 122 -7.08 4.69 21.84
CA ARG A 122 -7.32 3.68 22.88
C ARG A 122 -6.26 3.77 23.98
N TRP A 123 -6.40 4.74 24.88
CA TRP A 123 -5.89 4.58 26.24
C TRP A 123 -6.86 5.20 27.25
N ARG A 124 -7.58 4.32 27.95
CA ARG A 124 -8.04 4.33 29.36
C ARG A 124 -9.08 3.19 29.46
N SER A 125 -9.06 2.24 30.38
CA SER A 125 -8.50 2.19 31.73
C SER A 125 -8.22 0.73 32.11
N SER A 126 -7.10 0.51 32.79
CA SER A 126 -7.01 -0.51 33.82
C SER A 126 -7.87 -0.08 35.01
N GLY A 127 -8.59 -1.05 35.56
CA GLY A 127 -9.30 -1.03 36.83
C GLY A 127 -9.70 -2.46 37.11
#